data_AF-A0A6P0YBE9-F1
#
_entry.id   AF-A0A6P0YBE9-F1
#
_cell.length_a   1.000
_cell.length_b   1.000
_cell.length_c   1.000
_cell.angle_alpha   90.00
_cell.angle_beta   90.00
_cell.angle_gamma   90.00
#
_symmetry.space_group_name_H-M   'P 1'
#
loop_
_entity.id
_entity.type
_entity.pdbx_description
1 polymer ?
#
loop_
_entity_poly.entity_id
_entity_poly.type
_entity_poly.pdbx_seq_one_letter_code
_entity_poly.pdbx_strand_id
1 'polypeptide(L)'
;LIGVEAGGEGVETNKHAATLTLGRVGVLHGAMSYLLQDKEGQIIEPHSISAGLDYPGVGPEHSFLKDSGRAEYYSVTDNEAVAAFQRLSQLEGIIPALETAHAIAYLETLCPQLNGSPRIVFNCSGRGDKDVQTVAKFLEG
;
A
#
# COMPACT_ATOMS: atom_id res chain seq x y z
N LEU A 1 -10.03 -2.69 -11.30
CA LEU A 1 -8.56 -2.60 -11.12
C LEU A 1 -8.37 -2.12 -9.70
N ILE A 2 -7.45 -2.71 -8.95
CA ILE A 2 -7.30 -2.41 -7.52
C ILE A 2 -5.85 -1.99 -7.27
N GLY A 3 -5.67 -0.80 -6.71
CA GLY A 3 -4.41 -0.34 -6.13
C GLY A 3 -4.46 -0.45 -4.61
N VAL A 4 -3.33 -0.80 -3.99
CA VAL A 4 -3.21 -0.89 -2.54
C VAL A 4 -2.08 0.03 -2.09
N GLU A 5 -2.41 0.97 -1.23
CA GLU A 5 -1.51 1.96 -0.63
C GLU A 5 -1.08 1.52 0.77
N ALA A 6 0.05 2.06 1.24
CA ALA A 6 0.48 1.82 2.60
C ALA A 6 -0.31 2.69 3.59
N GLY A 7 -1.06 2.03 4.46
CA GLY A 7 -1.81 2.63 5.55
C GLY A 7 -0.97 2.92 6.79
N GLY A 8 0.28 2.45 6.85
CA GLY A 8 1.19 2.70 7.97
C GLY A 8 0.63 2.19 9.30
N GLU A 9 0.64 3.03 10.33
CA GLU A 9 0.03 2.74 11.64
C GLU A 9 -1.51 2.85 11.63
N GLY A 10 -2.10 3.32 10.52
CA GLY A 10 -3.54 3.52 10.34
C GLY A 10 -3.83 4.85 9.62
N VAL A 11 -4.84 4.86 8.75
CA VAL A 11 -5.23 6.05 7.96
C VAL A 11 -5.86 7.15 8.82
N GLU A 12 -6.38 6.78 9.98
CA GLU A 12 -6.87 7.69 11.02
C GLU A 12 -5.74 8.36 11.83
N THR A 13 -4.50 7.91 11.65
CA THR A 13 -3.30 8.49 12.27
C THR A 13 -2.62 9.47 11.31
N ASN A 14 -1.56 10.14 11.77
CA ASN A 14 -0.70 10.94 10.88
C ASN A 14 0.46 10.14 10.26
N LYS A 15 0.49 8.82 10.46
CA LYS A 15 1.59 7.94 10.05
C LYS A 15 1.09 6.93 9.03
N HIS A 16 1.01 7.38 7.78
CA HIS A 16 0.61 6.57 6.64
C HIS A 16 1.23 7.11 5.34
N ALA A 17 1.13 6.35 4.26
CA ALA A 17 1.45 6.80 2.90
C ALA A 17 0.24 6.63 1.94
N ALA A 18 -0.99 6.69 2.48
CA ALA A 18 -2.25 6.51 1.76
C ALA A 18 -2.63 7.76 0.91
N THR A 19 -1.86 8.02 -0.14
CA THR A 19 -1.88 9.25 -0.92
C THR A 19 -3.20 9.50 -1.66
N LEU A 20 -3.77 8.49 -2.33
CA LEU A 20 -5.03 8.62 -3.07
C LEU A 20 -6.24 8.58 -2.15
N THR A 21 -6.09 7.97 -0.97
CA THR A 21 -7.11 7.89 0.07
C THR A 21 -7.29 9.23 0.80
N LEU A 22 -6.19 9.88 1.23
CA LEU A 22 -6.23 11.06 2.11
C LEU A 22 -5.57 12.31 1.53
N GLY A 23 -4.83 12.17 0.43
CA GLY A 23 -4.14 13.27 -0.21
C GLY A 23 -5.07 14.23 -0.94
N ARG A 24 -4.48 15.34 -1.39
CA ARG A 24 -5.15 16.36 -2.20
C ARG A 24 -4.31 16.65 -3.43
N VAL A 25 -4.96 17.10 -4.50
CA VAL A 25 -4.29 17.47 -5.74
C VAL A 25 -3.30 18.60 -5.49
N GLY A 26 -2.09 18.48 -6.02
CA GLY A 26 -1.07 19.52 -6.02
C GLY A 26 0.07 19.16 -6.95
N VAL A 27 1.17 19.90 -6.88
CA VAL A 27 2.36 19.68 -7.73
C VAL A 27 3.53 19.25 -6.86
N LEU A 28 4.03 18.04 -7.12
CA LEU A 28 5.21 17.49 -6.47
C LEU A 28 6.08 16.78 -7.51
N HIS A 29 7.40 16.94 -7.41
CA HIS A 29 8.38 16.28 -8.28
C HIS A 29 8.07 16.40 -9.80
N GLY A 30 7.55 17.55 -10.24
CA GLY A 30 7.33 17.87 -11.65
C GLY A 30 6.01 17.37 -12.24
N ALA A 31 5.10 16.80 -11.44
CA ALA A 31 3.79 16.34 -11.91
C ALA A 31 2.66 16.91 -11.03
N MET A 32 1.52 17.22 -11.66
CA MET A 32 0.26 17.50 -10.95
C MET A 32 -0.45 16.17 -10.68
N SER A 33 -0.64 15.83 -9.40
CA SER A 33 -1.20 14.55 -8.97
C SER A 33 -1.76 14.67 -7.55
N TYR A 34 -2.31 13.59 -7.00
CA TYR A 34 -2.57 13.49 -5.56
C TYR A 34 -1.25 13.43 -4.77
N LEU A 35 -1.20 14.12 -3.64
CA LEU A 35 -0.13 14.03 -2.66
C LEU A 35 -0.62 14.32 -1.24
N LEU A 36 0.11 13.85 -0.24
CA LEU A 36 -0.07 14.19 1.16
C LEU A 36 0.52 15.57 1.44
N GLN A 37 -0.37 16.52 1.76
CA GLN A 37 0.00 17.91 2.03
C GLN A 37 -0.94 18.54 3.05
N ASP A 38 -0.40 19.46 3.84
CA ASP A 38 -1.15 20.24 4.83
C ASP A 38 -1.95 21.38 4.20
N LYS A 39 -2.68 22.13 5.01
CA LYS A 39 -3.54 23.24 4.54
C LYS A 39 -2.77 24.36 3.82
N GLU A 40 -1.48 24.49 4.07
CA GLU A 40 -0.60 25.50 3.47
C GLU A 40 0.14 24.95 2.23
N GLY A 41 -0.11 23.69 1.87
CA GLY A 41 0.52 23.02 0.73
C GLY A 41 1.90 22.45 1.06
N GLN A 42 2.29 22.38 2.33
CA GLN A 42 3.54 21.74 2.74
C GLN A 42 3.39 20.23 2.69
N ILE A 43 4.44 19.53 2.24
CA ILE A 43 4.44 18.07 2.12
C ILE A 43 4.40 17.45 3.51
N ILE A 44 3.48 16.52 3.72
CA ILE A 44 3.42 15.70 4.93
C ILE A 44 4.35 14.51 4.72
N GLU A 45 5.20 14.24 5.72
CA GLU A 45 6.10 13.10 5.70
C GLU A 45 5.28 11.80 5.72
N PRO A 46 5.48 10.89 4.74
CA PRO A 46 4.77 9.61 4.72
C PRO A 46 5.31 8.68 5.82
N HIS A 47 4.57 7.62 6.08
CA HIS A 47 5.07 6.51 6.89
C HIS A 47 4.57 5.17 6.37
N SER A 48 5.50 4.21 6.26
CA SER A 48 5.20 2.79 6.07
C SER A 48 6.38 1.94 6.53
N ILE A 49 6.10 0.72 6.99
CA ILE A 49 7.13 -0.32 7.17
C ILE A 49 7.82 -0.68 5.83
N SER A 50 7.13 -0.49 4.71
CA SER A 50 7.63 -0.79 3.38
C SER A 50 8.27 0.45 2.76
N ALA A 51 9.60 0.48 2.73
CA ALA A 51 10.35 1.62 2.17
C ALA A 51 9.96 1.97 0.72
N GLY A 52 9.56 0.99 -0.11
CA GLY A 52 9.11 1.24 -1.49
C GLY A 52 7.73 1.88 -1.63
N LEU A 53 6.91 1.88 -0.57
CA LEU A 53 5.60 2.56 -0.53
C LEU A 53 5.62 3.83 0.32
N ASP A 54 6.73 4.12 1.00
CA ASP A 54 6.90 5.28 1.88
C ASP A 54 7.15 6.57 1.08
N TYR A 55 6.10 7.01 0.36
CA TYR A 55 6.17 8.14 -0.56
C TYR A 55 4.89 8.99 -0.46
N PRO A 56 4.98 10.33 -0.35
CA PRO A 56 3.80 11.17 -0.12
C PRO A 56 3.07 11.54 -1.41
N GLY A 57 3.50 11.05 -2.57
CA GLY A 57 2.91 11.34 -3.87
C GLY A 57 2.48 10.07 -4.60
N VAL A 58 1.95 10.25 -5.81
CA VAL A 58 1.61 9.12 -6.69
C VAL A 58 1.70 9.56 -8.15
N GLY A 59 1.95 8.61 -9.05
CA GLY A 59 1.96 8.89 -10.50
C GLY A 59 0.63 9.48 -10.99
N PRO A 60 0.64 10.48 -11.89
CA PRO A 60 -0.57 11.19 -12.34
C PRO A 60 -1.57 10.29 -13.08
N GLU A 61 -1.12 9.20 -13.69
CA GLU A 61 -2.01 8.23 -14.32
C GLU A 61 -2.91 7.53 -13.29
N HIS A 62 -2.40 7.21 -12.10
CA HIS A 62 -3.22 6.62 -11.03
C HIS A 62 -4.26 7.61 -10.50
N SER A 63 -3.90 8.88 -10.38
CA SER A 63 -4.85 9.97 -10.07
C SER A 63 -6.00 10.01 -11.08
N PHE A 64 -5.68 9.98 -12.37
CA PHE A 64 -6.69 9.93 -13.44
C PHE A 64 -7.55 8.65 -13.38
N LEU A 65 -6.94 7.49 -13.13
CA LEU A 65 -7.67 6.21 -13.03
C LEU A 65 -8.63 6.19 -11.83
N LYS A 66 -8.25 6.82 -10.71
CA LYS A 66 -9.13 7.03 -9.56
C LYS A 66 -10.30 7.93 -9.92
N ASP A 67 -10.02 9.11 -10.47
CA ASP A 67 -11.05 10.13 -10.74
C ASP A 67 -12.05 9.68 -11.81
N SER A 68 -11.58 8.90 -12.79
CA SER A 68 -12.44 8.30 -13.82
C SER A 68 -13.24 7.08 -13.33
N GLY A 69 -12.99 6.59 -12.12
CA GLY A 69 -13.60 5.37 -11.57
C GLY A 69 -13.11 4.09 -12.24
N ARG A 70 -12.03 4.14 -13.01
CA ARG A 70 -11.48 2.98 -13.73
C ARG A 70 -10.71 2.03 -12.80
N ALA A 71 -10.14 2.57 -11.72
CA ALA A 71 -9.46 1.84 -10.67
C ALA A 71 -9.92 2.31 -9.27
N GLU A 72 -9.94 1.38 -8.32
CA GLU A 72 -10.25 1.62 -6.92
C GLU A 72 -8.97 1.47 -6.10
N TYR A 73 -8.85 2.27 -5.05
CA TYR A 73 -7.65 2.35 -4.22
C TYR A 73 -8.04 2.14 -2.76
N TYR A 74 -7.30 1.27 -2.08
CA TYR A 74 -7.49 0.93 -0.68
C TYR A 74 -6.16 1.01 0.06
N SER A 75 -6.21 1.04 1.38
CA SER A 75 -5.03 1.08 2.24
C SER A 75 -4.90 -0.21 3.05
N VAL A 76 -3.67 -0.63 3.30
CA VAL A 76 -3.33 -1.75 4.19
C VAL A 76 -2.31 -1.27 5.22
N THR A 77 -2.54 -1.55 6.49
CA THR A 77 -1.66 -1.19 7.60
C THR A 77 -0.39 -2.05 7.63
N ASP A 78 0.63 -1.57 8.33
CA ASP A 78 1.90 -2.29 8.48
C ASP A 78 1.70 -3.67 9.13
N ASN A 79 0.80 -3.76 10.12
CA ASN A 79 0.44 -5.02 10.77
C ASN A 79 -0.16 -6.05 9.79
N GLU A 80 -1.09 -5.60 8.95
CA GLU A 80 -1.73 -6.45 7.95
C GLU A 80 -0.74 -6.91 6.87
N ALA A 81 0.15 -6.01 6.42
CA ALA A 81 1.20 -6.34 5.47
C ALA A 81 2.19 -7.37 6.04
N VAL A 82 2.63 -7.21 7.29
CA VAL A 82 3.53 -8.17 7.95
C VAL A 82 2.85 -9.54 8.12
N ALA A 83 1.57 -9.56 8.52
CA ALA A 83 0.82 -10.81 8.62
C ALA A 83 0.71 -11.53 7.27
N ALA A 84 0.47 -10.78 6.19
CA ALA A 84 0.43 -11.32 4.82
C ALA A 84 1.80 -11.82 4.33
N PHE A 85 2.88 -11.12 4.67
CA PHE A 85 4.25 -11.55 4.40
C PHE A 85 4.53 -12.93 5.00
N GLN A 86 4.19 -13.10 6.30
CA GLN A 86 4.37 -14.37 6.99
C GLN A 86 3.50 -15.47 6.37
N ARG A 87 2.23 -15.17 6.08
CA ARG A 87 1.28 -16.12 5.50
C ARG A 87 1.75 -16.65 4.16
N LEU A 88 2.14 -15.77 3.22
CA LEU A 88 2.60 -16.22 1.90
C LEU A 88 3.89 -17.06 2.02
N SER A 89 4.79 -16.67 2.91
CA SER A 89 6.03 -17.41 3.17
C SER A 89 5.77 -18.81 3.73
N GLN A 90 4.82 -18.94 4.65
CA GLN A 90 4.50 -20.21 5.31
C GLN A 90 3.65 -21.14 4.46
N LEU A 91 2.68 -20.60 3.71
CA LEU A 91 1.74 -21.40 2.93
C LEU A 91 2.31 -21.79 1.57
N GLU A 92 3.00 -20.87 0.90
CA GLU A 92 3.43 -21.06 -0.50
C GLU A 92 4.95 -21.12 -0.66
N GLY A 93 5.73 -20.91 0.41
CA GLY A 93 7.19 -20.92 0.36
C GLY A 93 7.78 -19.73 -0.40
N ILE A 94 6.99 -18.67 -0.63
CA ILE A 94 7.40 -17.45 -1.33
C ILE A 94 7.59 -16.35 -0.29
N ILE A 95 8.78 -15.78 -0.23
CA ILE A 95 9.09 -14.62 0.63
C ILE A 95 8.81 -13.34 -0.18
N PRO A 96 7.66 -12.66 0.01
CA PRO A 96 7.32 -11.48 -0.80
C PRO A 96 8.06 -10.24 -0.29
N ALA A 97 8.30 -9.27 -1.17
CA ALA A 97 8.66 -7.93 -0.68
C ALA A 97 7.52 -7.36 0.18
N LEU A 98 7.81 -6.48 1.14
CA LEU A 98 6.77 -5.82 1.94
C LEU A 98 5.78 -5.03 1.07
N GLU A 99 6.24 -4.50 -0.07
CA GLU A 99 5.40 -3.84 -1.07
C GLU A 99 4.37 -4.83 -1.66
N THR A 100 4.80 -6.06 -1.96
CA THR A 100 3.91 -7.13 -2.46
C THR A 100 2.96 -7.61 -1.36
N ALA A 101 3.44 -7.67 -0.11
CA ALA A 101 2.64 -8.14 1.01
C ALA A 101 1.41 -7.25 1.26
N HIS A 102 1.47 -5.95 0.98
CA HIS A 102 0.31 -5.06 1.01
C HIS A 102 -0.80 -5.53 0.06
N ALA A 103 -0.45 -5.86 -1.19
CA ALA A 103 -1.41 -6.35 -2.16
C ALA A 103 -2.05 -7.69 -1.75
N ILE A 104 -1.27 -8.59 -1.14
CA ILE A 104 -1.77 -9.87 -0.61
C ILE A 104 -2.68 -9.65 0.59
N ALA A 105 -2.31 -8.78 1.54
CA ALA A 105 -3.09 -8.51 2.74
C ALA A 105 -4.51 -8.05 2.40
N TYR A 106 -4.64 -7.19 1.38
CA TYR A 106 -5.95 -6.72 0.93
C TYR A 106 -6.88 -7.85 0.44
N LEU A 107 -6.33 -8.99 0.00
CA LEU A 107 -7.15 -10.13 -0.43
C LEU A 107 -7.98 -10.73 0.71
N GLU A 108 -7.55 -10.60 1.96
CA GLU A 108 -8.35 -11.02 3.13
C GLU A 108 -9.64 -10.20 3.25
N THR A 109 -9.59 -8.93 2.84
CA THR A 109 -10.77 -8.05 2.79
C THR A 109 -11.59 -8.30 1.53
N LEU A 110 -10.93 -8.45 0.37
CA LEU A 110 -11.60 -8.58 -0.92
C LEU A 110 -12.30 -9.93 -1.10
N CYS A 111 -11.60 -11.05 -0.84
CA CYS A 111 -12.09 -12.39 -1.18
C CYS A 111 -13.43 -12.77 -0.53
N PRO A 112 -13.71 -12.44 0.75
CA PRO A 112 -15.02 -12.71 1.36
C PRO A 112 -16.19 -11.97 0.70
N GLN A 113 -15.92 -10.88 -0.03
CA GLN A 113 -16.93 -10.10 -0.73
C GLN A 113 -17.24 -10.64 -2.14
N LEU A 114 -16.41 -11.57 -2.63
CA LEU A 114 -16.57 -12.17 -3.95
C LEU A 114 -17.43 -13.43 -3.86
N ASN A 115 -18.31 -13.61 -4.85
CA ASN A 115 -19.18 -14.77 -4.95
C ASN A 115 -18.72 -15.72 -6.08
N GLY A 116 -19.02 -17.02 -5.92
CA GLY A 116 -18.73 -18.02 -6.94
C GLY A 116 -17.25 -18.44 -6.95
N SER A 117 -16.63 -18.46 -8.14
CA SER A 117 -15.24 -18.88 -8.34
C SER A 117 -14.44 -17.76 -9.03
N PRO A 118 -14.10 -16.68 -8.31
CA PRO A 118 -13.37 -15.57 -8.89
C PRO A 118 -11.97 -15.98 -9.33
N ARG A 119 -11.47 -15.35 -10.40
CA ARG A 119 -10.09 -15.47 -10.87
C ARG A 119 -9.37 -14.15 -10.56
N ILE A 120 -8.43 -14.20 -9.64
CA ILE A 120 -7.67 -13.02 -9.19
C ILE A 120 -6.24 -13.15 -9.69
N VAL A 121 -5.75 -12.08 -10.29
CA VAL A 121 -4.32 -11.92 -10.62
C VAL A 121 -3.82 -10.77 -9.76
N PHE A 122 -2.75 -11.01 -9.00
CA PHE A 122 -2.05 -9.98 -8.25
C PHE A 122 -0.62 -9.84 -8.79
N ASN A 123 -0.04 -8.67 -8.59
CA ASN A 123 1.34 -8.42 -8.99
C ASN A 123 2.30 -8.75 -7.83
N CYS A 124 3.17 -9.74 -8.02
CA CYS A 124 4.29 -10.00 -7.13
C CYS A 124 5.44 -9.08 -7.53
N SER A 125 5.41 -7.84 -7.04
CA SER A 125 6.30 -6.76 -7.48
C SER A 125 7.76 -6.98 -7.11
N GLY A 126 8.06 -7.81 -6.11
CA GLY A 126 9.43 -8.11 -5.70
C GLY A 126 9.54 -9.22 -4.68
N ARG A 127 10.79 -9.64 -4.45
CA ARG A 127 11.17 -10.63 -3.42
C ARG A 127 11.55 -9.95 -2.10
N GLY A 128 11.30 -10.64 -1.00
CA GLY A 128 11.41 -10.10 0.36
C GLY A 128 12.75 -10.31 1.06
N ASP A 129 13.80 -10.79 0.39
CA ASP A 129 15.11 -11.00 1.03
C ASP A 129 15.62 -9.73 1.74
N LYS A 130 15.35 -8.55 1.14
CA LYS A 130 15.71 -7.24 1.70
C LYS A 130 14.94 -6.88 2.97
N ASP A 131 13.75 -7.46 3.15
CA ASP A 131 12.78 -7.06 4.18
C ASP A 131 12.81 -7.98 5.41
N VAL A 132 13.47 -9.15 5.34
CA VAL A 132 13.48 -10.15 6.42
C VAL A 132 13.91 -9.55 7.76
N GLN A 133 14.95 -8.70 7.78
CA GLN A 133 15.42 -8.07 9.02
C GLN A 133 14.43 -7.06 9.57
N THR A 134 13.76 -6.29 8.71
CA THR A 134 12.72 -5.33 9.10
C THR A 134 11.55 -6.06 9.72
N VAL A 135 11.09 -7.13 9.08
CA VAL A 135 9.99 -7.97 9.58
C VAL A 135 10.36 -8.64 10.89
N ALA A 136 11.56 -9.21 11.01
CA ALA A 136 12.01 -9.83 12.25
C ALA A 136 11.98 -8.85 13.44
N LYS A 137 12.54 -7.65 13.26
CA LYS A 137 12.52 -6.60 14.29
C LYS A 137 11.09 -6.17 14.65
N PHE A 138 10.22 -5.99 13.65
CA PHE A 138 8.83 -5.62 13.88
C PHE A 138 8.07 -6.64 14.74
N LEU A 139 8.39 -7.92 14.60
CA LEU A 139 7.77 -9.00 15.37
C LEU A 139 8.35 -9.16 16.78
N GLU A 140 9.56 -8.67 17.03
CA GLU A 140 10.25 -8.80 18.33
C GLU A 140 9.83 -7.72 19.35
N GLY A 141 9.28 -6.59 18.90
CA GLY A 141 8.82 -5.48 19.76
C GLY A 141 9.87 -4.43 20.03
#